data_AF-A0A6A7G3Y3-F1
#
_entry.id   AF-A0A6A7G3Y3-F1
#
_cell.length_a   1.000
_cell.length_b   1.000
_cell.length_c   1.000
_cell.angle_alpha   90.00
_cell.angle_beta   90.00
_cell.angle_gamma   90.00
#
_symmetry.space_group_name_H-M   'P 1'
#
loop_
_entity.id
_entity.type
_entity.pdbx_description
1 polymer ?
#
loop_
_entity_poly.entity_id
_entity_poly.type
_entity_poly.pdbx_seq_one_letter_code
_entity_poly.pdbx_strand_id
1 'polypeptide(L)'
;EDLAIADLNKGLLQTLSDFQHELLCKAEFKCAKMLRTSLVKKLEARKRYQEPRESLASLAVSTKPLTLIDFKAQEIAEQMTLLDADLFHKVEIPEVLIWSQEQDEERSPNLTTFTVHFNKMSYWVRTKILDQSDSKDRERYVMKFIKILKHLRKLNNFNSYLALLSALDSAPVRRLEWQKTITDGLKEYCALIDSSSSFRAYRNALAESSPPCIPYIGLILQDLTFVNIGNSDLLPDGEVNFSKRWQQYHILDNMKRFRKSNYTFKKKERIIEFFNDFEDSKNEDVLWEMSKQIKPSGAKRLN
;
A
#
# COMPACT_ATOMS: atom_id res chain seq x y z
N GLU A 1 -18.09 13.90 5.68
CA GLU A 1 -17.39 12.60 5.75
C GLU A 1 -15.88 12.75 5.97
N ASP A 2 -15.32 13.95 5.73
CA ASP A 2 -13.87 14.22 5.73
C ASP A 2 -13.24 14.59 7.09
N LEU A 3 -13.99 14.61 8.20
CA LEU A 3 -13.42 14.88 9.52
C LEU A 3 -12.55 13.68 9.95
N ALA A 4 -11.24 13.84 10.07
CA ALA A 4 -10.35 12.73 10.43
C ALA A 4 -10.44 12.41 11.92
N ILE A 5 -10.04 11.19 12.29
CA ILE A 5 -10.00 10.79 13.71
C ILE A 5 -9.01 11.66 14.49
N ALA A 6 -7.91 12.08 13.85
CA ALA A 6 -6.90 12.97 14.42
C ALA A 6 -7.45 14.36 14.76
N ASP A 7 -8.45 14.85 14.02
CA ASP A 7 -9.02 16.19 14.21
C ASP A 7 -9.96 16.27 15.42
N LEU A 8 -10.42 15.14 15.96
CA LEU A 8 -11.38 15.03 17.06
C LEU A 8 -10.76 15.36 18.43
N ASN A 9 -10.19 16.55 18.57
CA ASN A 9 -9.76 17.07 19.86
C ASN A 9 -10.96 17.56 20.70
N LYS A 10 -10.75 17.74 22.02
CA LYS A 10 -11.82 18.14 22.95
C LYS A 10 -12.47 19.47 22.56
N GLY A 11 -11.70 20.44 22.06
CA GLY A 11 -12.20 21.75 21.67
C GLY A 11 -13.12 21.70 20.45
N LEU A 12 -12.74 20.95 19.42
CA LEU A 12 -13.57 20.75 18.23
C LEU A 12 -14.85 19.97 18.58
N LEU A 13 -14.73 18.93 19.41
CA LEU A 13 -15.90 18.16 19.88
C LEU A 13 -16.89 19.05 20.63
N GLN A 14 -16.40 19.94 21.49
CA GLN A 14 -17.24 20.91 22.19
C GLN A 14 -17.92 21.87 21.20
N THR A 15 -17.13 22.45 20.27
CA THR A 15 -17.65 23.36 19.24
C THR A 15 -18.75 22.72 18.40
N LEU A 16 -18.55 21.47 17.98
CA LEU A 16 -19.55 20.73 17.19
C LEU A 16 -20.78 20.35 18.01
N SER A 17 -20.63 20.11 19.31
CA SER A 17 -21.75 19.89 20.23
C SER A 17 -22.57 21.16 20.42
N ASP A 18 -21.91 22.31 20.59
CA ASP A 18 -22.56 23.61 20.73
C ASP A 18 -23.29 24.00 19.44
N PHE A 19 -22.66 23.80 18.28
CA PHE A 19 -23.29 24.00 16.98
C PHE A 19 -24.49 23.06 16.76
N GLN A 20 -24.38 21.81 17.20
CA GLN A 20 -25.52 20.89 17.18
C GLN A 20 -26.69 21.42 18.03
N HIS A 21 -26.42 21.95 19.22
CA HIS A 21 -27.42 22.56 20.07
C HIS A 21 -28.06 23.78 19.40
N GLU A 22 -27.27 24.63 18.76
CA GLU A 22 -27.76 25.78 18.00
C GLU A 22 -28.71 25.36 16.86
N LEU A 23 -28.37 24.30 16.11
CA LEU A 23 -29.25 23.76 15.07
C LEU A 23 -30.59 23.27 15.63
N LEU A 24 -30.59 22.67 16.83
CA LEU A 24 -31.82 22.25 17.50
C LEU A 24 -32.68 23.47 17.91
N CYS A 25 -32.06 24.51 18.45
CA CYS A 25 -32.74 25.76 18.80
C CYS A 25 -33.33 26.47 17.57
N LYS A 26 -32.69 26.34 16.40
CA LYS A 26 -33.17 26.87 15.12
C LYS A 26 -34.17 25.96 14.40
N ALA A 27 -34.61 24.86 15.01
CA ALA A 27 -35.49 23.85 14.42
C ALA A 27 -34.91 23.15 13.16
N GLU A 28 -33.59 23.20 12.96
CA GLU A 28 -32.86 22.52 11.89
C GLU A 28 -32.59 21.04 12.23
N PHE A 29 -33.65 20.31 12.58
CA PHE A 29 -33.55 18.95 13.14
C PHE A 29 -32.86 17.95 12.21
N LYS A 30 -33.04 18.10 10.90
CA LYS A 30 -32.40 17.23 9.89
C LYS A 30 -30.88 17.39 9.93
N CYS A 31 -30.40 18.63 9.93
CA CYS A 31 -28.98 18.96 9.99
C CYS A 31 -28.37 18.50 11.34
N ALA A 32 -29.05 18.77 12.45
CA ALA A 32 -28.61 18.34 13.78
C ALA A 32 -28.48 16.81 13.88
N LYS A 33 -29.46 16.06 13.34
CA LYS A 33 -29.42 14.59 13.31
C LYS A 33 -28.29 14.06 12.44
N MET A 34 -28.06 14.66 11.27
CA MET A 34 -26.97 14.27 10.36
C MET A 34 -25.61 14.48 11.03
N LEU A 35 -25.38 15.64 11.65
CA LEU A 35 -24.15 15.95 12.38
C LEU A 35 -23.90 14.95 13.51
N ARG A 36 -24.91 14.70 14.35
CA ARG A 36 -24.83 13.72 15.46
C ARG A 36 -24.44 12.33 14.97
N THR A 37 -25.13 11.86 13.93
CA THR A 37 -24.94 10.51 13.39
C THR A 37 -23.52 10.36 12.84
N SER A 38 -23.01 11.38 12.14
CA SER A 38 -21.65 11.37 11.62
C SER A 38 -20.60 11.37 12.75
N LEU A 39 -20.81 12.17 13.80
CA LEU A 39 -19.90 12.27 14.94
C LEU A 39 -19.83 10.96 15.75
N VAL A 40 -20.98 10.37 16.07
CA VAL A 40 -21.04 9.10 16.81
C VAL A 40 -20.32 8.00 16.04
N LYS A 41 -20.59 7.86 14.73
CA LYS A 41 -19.91 6.87 13.88
C LYS A 41 -18.38 7.05 13.90
N LYS A 42 -17.88 8.28 13.84
CA LYS A 42 -16.44 8.59 13.87
C LYS A 42 -15.82 8.31 15.25
N LEU A 43 -16.53 8.61 16.34
CA LEU A 43 -16.08 8.30 17.70
C LEU A 43 -16.04 6.80 17.98
N GLU A 44 -17.03 6.05 17.49
CA GLU A 44 -17.05 4.58 17.55
C GLU A 44 -15.93 3.96 16.72
N ALA A 45 -15.63 4.52 15.55
CA ALA A 45 -14.47 4.11 14.76
C ALA A 45 -13.18 4.34 15.57
N ARG A 46 -12.99 5.53 16.15
CA ARG A 46 -11.82 5.84 17.00
C ARG A 46 -11.63 4.85 18.15
N LYS A 47 -12.70 4.46 18.84
CA LYS A 47 -12.63 3.45 19.92
C LYS A 47 -12.15 2.10 19.40
N ARG A 48 -12.66 1.64 18.26
CA ARG A 48 -12.23 0.38 17.62
C ARG A 48 -10.76 0.40 17.14
N TYR A 49 -10.22 1.57 16.78
CA TYR A 49 -8.79 1.71 16.47
C TYR A 49 -7.89 1.64 17.71
N GLN A 50 -8.43 1.96 18.90
CA GLN A 50 -7.69 1.92 20.17
C GLN A 50 -7.78 0.56 20.88
N GLU A 51 -8.66 -0.34 20.42
CA GLU A 51 -8.74 -1.71 20.93
C GLU A 51 -7.54 -2.53 20.39
N PRO A 52 -6.81 -3.25 21.28
CA PRO A 52 -5.78 -4.18 20.86
C PRO A 52 -6.37 -5.23 19.92
N ARG A 53 -5.75 -5.45 18.75
CA ARG A 53 -6.10 -6.60 17.91
C ARG A 53 -5.78 -7.87 18.68
N GLU A 54 -6.80 -8.69 18.94
CA GLU A 54 -6.60 -10.06 19.39
C GLU A 54 -5.78 -10.78 18.31
N SER A 55 -4.57 -11.18 18.67
CA SER A 55 -3.77 -12.10 17.88
C SER A 55 -4.50 -13.43 17.87
N LEU A 56 -4.99 -13.83 16.70
CA LEU A 56 -5.47 -15.19 16.48
C LEU A 56 -4.25 -16.11 16.54
N ALA A 57 -3.87 -16.51 17.74
CA ALA A 57 -2.92 -17.59 17.94
C ALA A 57 -3.52 -18.85 17.29
N SER A 58 -2.88 -19.33 16.23
CA SER A 58 -3.27 -20.57 15.58
C SER A 58 -2.82 -21.77 16.41
N LEU A 59 -3.74 -22.69 16.64
CA LEU A 59 -3.46 -24.03 17.16
C LEU A 59 -2.65 -24.79 16.12
N ALA A 60 -1.35 -24.94 16.33
CA ALA A 60 -0.48 -25.68 15.44
C ALA A 60 -0.76 -27.18 15.52
N VAL A 61 -1.35 -27.74 14.46
CA VAL A 61 -1.30 -29.18 14.16
C VAL A 61 -0.13 -29.40 13.21
N SER A 62 0.86 -30.17 13.66
CA SER A 62 2.07 -30.53 12.92
C SER A 62 1.73 -31.15 11.57
N THR A 63 1.95 -30.36 10.52
CA THR A 63 2.07 -30.82 9.12
C THR A 63 3.28 -30.12 8.52
N LYS A 64 3.90 -30.75 7.52
CA LYS A 64 5.10 -30.25 6.83
C LYS A 64 4.97 -28.75 6.49
N PRO A 65 6.01 -27.91 6.71
CA PRO A 65 5.91 -26.47 6.45
C PRO A 65 5.56 -26.22 4.97
N LEU A 66 4.50 -25.46 4.74
CA LEU A 66 4.04 -25.10 3.40
C LEU A 66 5.00 -24.10 2.76
N THR A 67 5.17 -24.23 1.46
CA THR A 67 6.04 -23.40 0.63
C THR A 67 5.23 -22.54 -0.34
N LEU A 68 5.87 -21.55 -0.95
CA LEU A 68 5.22 -20.67 -1.94
C LEU A 68 4.60 -21.46 -3.12
N ILE A 69 5.19 -22.60 -3.47
CA ILE A 69 4.79 -23.39 -4.63
C ILE A 69 3.49 -24.16 -4.38
N ASP A 70 3.15 -24.43 -3.11
CA ASP A 70 1.99 -25.22 -2.70
C ASP A 70 0.65 -24.47 -2.90
N PHE A 71 0.67 -23.14 -2.98
CA PHE A 71 -0.53 -22.31 -3.15
C PHE A 71 -0.72 -21.87 -4.59
N LYS A 72 -1.95 -21.61 -5.05
CA LYS A 72 -2.15 -21.04 -6.40
C LYS A 72 -1.72 -19.58 -6.43
N ALA A 73 -1.11 -19.14 -7.54
CA ALA A 73 -0.65 -17.75 -7.70
C ALA A 73 -1.79 -16.73 -7.57
N GLN A 74 -2.98 -17.08 -8.09
CA GLN A 74 -4.19 -16.29 -7.94
C GLN A 74 -4.57 -16.10 -6.46
N GLU A 75 -4.54 -17.17 -5.67
CA GLU A 75 -4.95 -17.12 -4.26
C GLU A 75 -4.00 -16.27 -3.43
N ILE A 76 -2.69 -16.36 -3.69
CA ILE A 76 -1.69 -15.47 -3.08
C ILE A 76 -1.99 -14.01 -3.42
N ALA A 77 -2.25 -13.70 -4.70
CA ALA A 77 -2.57 -12.35 -5.14
C ALA A 77 -3.85 -11.81 -4.50
N GLU A 78 -4.90 -12.63 -4.39
CA GLU A 78 -6.15 -12.27 -3.71
C GLU A 78 -5.92 -11.96 -2.23
N GLN A 79 -5.14 -12.78 -1.51
CA GLN A 79 -4.87 -12.54 -0.09
C GLN A 79 -3.95 -11.34 0.14
N MET A 80 -2.91 -11.13 -0.68
CA MET A 80 -2.11 -9.89 -0.66
C MET A 80 -3.00 -8.66 -0.88
N THR A 81 -3.96 -8.76 -1.80
CA THR A 81 -4.91 -7.68 -2.09
C THR A 81 -5.86 -7.40 -0.93
N LEU A 82 -6.30 -8.42 -0.19
CA LEU A 82 -7.10 -8.20 1.02
C LEU A 82 -6.29 -7.48 2.11
N LEU A 83 -5.02 -7.85 2.32
CA LEU A 83 -4.15 -7.17 3.29
C LEU A 83 -3.91 -5.70 2.91
N ASP A 84 -3.53 -5.44 1.66
CA ASP A 84 -3.33 -4.08 1.15
C ASP A 84 -4.63 -3.26 1.25
N ALA A 85 -5.78 -3.86 0.91
CA ALA A 85 -7.07 -3.18 0.97
C ALA A 85 -7.41 -2.78 2.41
N ASP A 86 -7.24 -3.69 3.37
CA ASP A 86 -7.52 -3.43 4.79
C ASP A 86 -6.68 -2.26 5.33
N LEU A 87 -5.44 -2.09 4.86
CA LEU A 87 -4.58 -0.97 5.24
C LEU A 87 -4.93 0.31 4.47
N PHE A 88 -5.10 0.23 3.16
CA PHE A 88 -5.41 1.38 2.30
C PHE A 88 -6.73 2.08 2.70
N HIS A 89 -7.75 1.32 3.12
CA HIS A 89 -9.03 1.91 3.56
C HIS A 89 -8.88 2.77 4.83
N LYS A 90 -7.87 2.50 5.66
CA LYS A 90 -7.61 3.24 6.90
C LYS A 90 -6.88 4.56 6.66
N VAL A 91 -6.10 4.66 5.59
CA VAL A 91 -5.34 5.88 5.25
C VAL A 91 -6.31 7.03 5.00
N GLU A 92 -6.28 8.06 5.85
CA GLU A 92 -7.11 9.26 5.69
C GLU A 92 -6.40 10.34 4.85
N ILE A 93 -7.19 11.17 4.16
CA ILE A 93 -6.67 12.23 3.28
C ILE A 93 -5.78 13.23 4.04
N PRO A 94 -6.11 13.64 5.29
CA PRO A 94 -5.23 14.51 6.06
C PRO A 94 -3.85 13.93 6.31
N GLU A 95 -3.72 12.63 6.57
CA GLU A 95 -2.41 11.96 6.73
C GLU A 95 -1.56 12.12 5.47
N VAL A 96 -2.17 11.92 4.28
CA VAL A 96 -1.48 12.06 2.99
C VAL A 96 -1.05 13.51 2.74
N LEU A 97 -1.89 14.50 3.08
CA LEU A 97 -1.57 15.91 2.93
C LEU A 97 -0.49 16.37 3.91
N ILE A 98 -0.53 15.90 5.15
CA ILE A 98 0.48 16.17 6.18
C ILE A 98 1.82 15.58 5.75
N TRP A 99 1.84 14.32 5.32
CA TRP A 99 3.05 13.66 4.83
C TRP A 99 3.74 14.45 3.71
N SER A 100 2.97 15.03 2.78
CA SER A 100 3.52 15.84 1.67
C SER A 100 4.21 17.14 2.12
N GLN A 101 4.02 17.56 3.37
CA GLN A 101 4.60 18.77 3.95
C GLN A 101 5.81 18.46 4.82
N GLU A 102 5.68 17.48 5.71
CA GLU A 102 6.63 17.27 6.81
C GLU A 102 7.12 15.82 6.94
N GLN A 103 6.53 14.86 6.21
CA GLN A 103 6.85 13.43 6.32
C GLN A 103 6.79 12.89 7.76
N ASP A 104 5.83 13.40 8.54
CA ASP A 104 5.64 13.05 9.94
C ASP A 104 4.88 11.72 10.08
N GLU A 105 5.56 10.72 10.65
CA GLU A 105 5.03 9.38 10.88
C GLU A 105 3.96 9.34 12.00
N GLU A 106 4.11 10.15 13.06
CA GLU A 106 3.18 10.19 14.20
C GLU A 106 1.85 10.81 13.79
N ARG A 107 1.90 11.81 12.91
CA ARG A 107 0.70 12.48 12.36
C ARG A 107 0.11 11.76 11.15
N SER A 108 0.79 10.74 10.63
CA SER A 108 0.36 9.95 9.47
C SER A 108 0.39 8.42 9.73
N PRO A 109 -0.14 7.91 10.85
CA PRO A 109 0.15 6.55 11.32
C PRO A 109 -0.40 5.43 10.42
N ASN A 110 -1.57 5.61 9.80
CA ASN A 110 -2.11 4.61 8.86
C ASN A 110 -1.33 4.63 7.55
N LEU A 111 -0.93 5.81 7.08
CA LEU A 111 -0.08 5.93 5.90
C LEU A 111 1.27 5.25 6.15
N THR A 112 1.92 5.51 7.30
CA THR A 112 3.17 4.86 7.71
C THR A 112 3.00 3.34 7.77
N THR A 113 1.90 2.86 8.37
CA THR A 113 1.62 1.41 8.40
C THR A 113 1.50 0.82 7.00
N PHE A 114 0.84 1.53 6.07
CA PHE A 114 0.66 1.09 4.69
C PHE A 114 1.98 1.06 3.89
N THR A 115 2.84 2.07 4.06
CA THR A 115 4.15 2.12 3.39
C THR A 115 5.14 1.11 3.98
N VAL A 116 5.13 0.90 5.30
CA VAL A 116 5.91 -0.16 5.95
C VAL A 116 5.48 -1.54 5.45
N HIS A 117 4.17 -1.79 5.32
CA HIS A 117 3.66 -3.04 4.75
C HIS A 117 4.16 -3.30 3.33
N PHE A 118 4.12 -2.28 2.46
CA PHE A 118 4.68 -2.36 1.11
C PHE A 118 6.16 -2.80 1.13
N ASN A 119 6.97 -2.21 2.01
CA ASN A 119 8.38 -2.55 2.15
C ASN A 119 8.56 -3.98 2.67
N LYS A 120 7.87 -4.37 3.75
CA LYS A 120 7.91 -5.73 4.30
C LYS A 120 7.58 -6.78 3.22
N MET A 121 6.54 -6.54 2.43
CA MET A 121 6.17 -7.44 1.31
C MET A 121 7.29 -7.54 0.27
N SER A 122 7.92 -6.42 -0.12
CA SER A 122 9.05 -6.43 -1.06
C SER A 122 10.24 -7.23 -0.50
N TYR A 123 10.63 -6.99 0.75
CA TYR A 123 11.71 -7.72 1.42
C TYR A 123 11.41 -9.22 1.57
N TRP A 124 10.16 -9.57 1.87
CA TRP A 124 9.73 -10.96 1.95
C TRP A 124 9.87 -11.70 0.62
N VAL A 125 9.48 -11.08 -0.50
CA VAL A 125 9.66 -11.66 -1.83
C VAL A 125 11.14 -11.93 -2.12
N ARG A 126 12.04 -10.95 -1.84
CA ARG A 126 13.49 -11.11 -1.99
C ARG A 126 14.00 -12.27 -1.14
N THR A 127 13.57 -12.32 0.12
CA THR A 127 13.94 -13.35 1.09
C THR A 127 13.55 -14.74 0.60
N LYS A 128 12.29 -14.94 0.18
CA LYS A 128 11.81 -16.23 -0.30
C LYS A 128 12.57 -16.74 -1.52
N ILE A 129 13.03 -15.84 -2.40
CA ILE A 129 13.86 -16.20 -3.55
C ILE A 129 15.27 -16.59 -3.08
N LEU A 130 15.93 -15.76 -2.27
CA LEU A 130 17.32 -15.97 -1.87
C LEU A 130 17.51 -17.12 -0.87
N ASP A 131 16.46 -17.51 -0.15
CA ASP A 131 16.49 -18.67 0.75
C ASP A 131 16.58 -20.01 -0.01
N GLN A 132 16.28 -20.05 -1.30
CA GLN A 132 16.39 -21.30 -2.06
C GLN A 132 17.86 -21.57 -2.41
N SER A 133 18.39 -22.68 -1.90
CA SER A 133 19.76 -23.13 -2.16
C SER A 133 19.96 -23.62 -3.60
N ASP A 134 18.97 -24.32 -4.16
CA ASP A 134 19.00 -24.81 -5.54
C ASP A 134 18.58 -23.74 -6.57
N SER A 135 19.28 -23.71 -7.70
CA SER A 135 19.01 -22.71 -8.75
C SER A 135 17.68 -22.91 -9.47
N LYS A 136 17.25 -24.15 -9.67
CA LYS A 136 15.96 -24.45 -10.31
C LYS A 136 14.81 -24.09 -9.39
N ASP A 137 14.98 -24.27 -8.08
CA ASP A 137 13.98 -23.83 -7.11
C ASP A 137 13.90 -22.30 -7.04
N ARG A 138 15.03 -21.57 -7.06
CA ARG A 138 15.03 -20.11 -7.22
C ARG A 138 14.24 -19.66 -8.46
N GLU A 139 14.50 -20.27 -9.60
CA GLU A 139 13.78 -19.98 -10.85
C GLU A 139 12.28 -20.26 -10.73
N ARG A 140 11.88 -21.36 -10.08
CA ARG A 140 10.47 -21.69 -9.81
C ARG A 140 9.79 -20.61 -8.97
N TYR A 141 10.47 -20.08 -7.95
CA TYR A 141 9.96 -19.01 -7.11
C TYR A 141 9.81 -17.70 -7.89
N VAL A 142 10.82 -17.29 -8.67
CA VAL A 142 10.73 -16.09 -9.52
C VAL A 142 9.57 -16.21 -10.51
N MET A 143 9.45 -17.34 -11.19
CA MET A 143 8.33 -17.60 -12.11
C MET A 143 6.98 -17.60 -11.40
N LYS A 144 6.92 -18.05 -10.14
CA LYS A 144 5.70 -17.98 -9.32
C LYS A 144 5.32 -16.52 -9.03
N PHE A 145 6.27 -15.69 -8.64
CA PHE A 145 6.04 -14.26 -8.40
C PHE A 145 5.64 -13.51 -9.67
N ILE A 146 6.20 -13.84 -10.83
CA ILE A 146 5.75 -13.30 -12.12
C ILE A 146 4.28 -13.66 -12.39
N LYS A 147 3.85 -14.89 -12.08
CA LYS A 147 2.43 -15.26 -12.17
C LYS A 147 1.56 -14.48 -11.17
N ILE A 148 2.05 -14.23 -9.97
CA ILE A 148 1.35 -13.42 -8.96
C ILE A 148 1.21 -11.97 -9.46
N LEU A 149 2.24 -11.35 -10.01
CA LEU A 149 2.19 -10.01 -10.65
C LEU A 149 1.07 -9.91 -11.69
N LYS A 150 0.95 -10.93 -12.56
CA LYS A 150 -0.12 -10.99 -13.56
C LYS A 150 -1.51 -10.96 -12.93
N HIS A 151 -1.71 -11.65 -11.80
CA HIS A 151 -2.97 -11.63 -11.08
C HIS A 151 -3.19 -10.29 -10.37
N LEU A 152 -2.19 -9.73 -9.70
CA LEU A 152 -2.28 -8.41 -9.05
C LEU A 152 -2.67 -7.31 -10.05
N ARG A 153 -2.12 -7.37 -11.28
CA ARG A 153 -2.49 -6.45 -12.36
C ARG A 153 -3.97 -6.56 -12.75
N LYS A 154 -4.50 -7.78 -12.84
CA LYS A 154 -5.94 -8.03 -13.13
C LYS A 154 -6.85 -7.58 -11.99
N LEU A 155 -6.35 -7.63 -10.75
CA LEU A 155 -7.07 -7.21 -9.56
C LEU A 155 -7.01 -5.70 -9.34
N ASN A 156 -6.33 -4.93 -10.20
CA ASN A 156 -6.05 -3.50 -9.99
C ASN A 156 -5.36 -3.21 -8.65
N ASN A 157 -4.58 -4.16 -8.12
CA ASN A 157 -3.73 -3.95 -6.96
C ASN A 157 -2.34 -3.52 -7.43
N PHE A 158 -2.18 -2.23 -7.69
CA PHE A 158 -0.91 -1.66 -8.11
C PHE A 158 0.10 -1.59 -6.95
N ASN A 159 -0.35 -1.48 -5.71
CA ASN A 159 0.54 -1.42 -4.55
C ASN A 159 1.38 -2.69 -4.41
N SER A 160 0.75 -3.85 -4.21
CA SER A 160 1.45 -5.14 -4.18
C SER A 160 2.18 -5.45 -5.49
N TYR A 161 1.62 -5.05 -6.64
CA TYR A 161 2.28 -5.24 -7.93
C TYR A 161 3.66 -4.57 -7.94
N LEU A 162 3.74 -3.31 -7.51
CA LEU A 162 5.02 -2.60 -7.44
C LEU A 162 5.92 -3.12 -6.32
N ALA A 163 5.36 -3.61 -5.21
CA ALA A 163 6.16 -4.25 -4.14
C ALA A 163 6.91 -5.48 -4.69
N LEU A 164 6.20 -6.38 -5.39
CA LEU A 164 6.79 -7.56 -6.01
C LEU A 164 7.74 -7.18 -7.15
N LEU A 165 7.37 -6.22 -7.99
CA LEU A 165 8.20 -5.82 -9.12
C LEU A 165 9.53 -5.21 -8.65
N SER A 166 9.49 -4.34 -7.64
CA SER A 166 10.69 -3.76 -7.01
C SER A 166 11.56 -4.81 -6.32
N ALA A 167 10.97 -5.91 -5.82
CA ALA A 167 11.71 -7.02 -5.26
C ALA A 167 12.45 -7.82 -6.35
N LEU A 168 11.77 -8.12 -7.46
CA LEU A 168 12.34 -8.85 -8.59
C LEU A 168 13.41 -8.04 -9.33
N ASP A 169 13.27 -6.72 -9.33
CA ASP A 169 14.25 -5.77 -9.86
C ASP A 169 15.20 -5.20 -8.78
N SER A 170 15.31 -5.85 -7.63
CA SER A 170 16.29 -5.45 -6.60
C SER A 170 17.70 -5.90 -6.99
N ALA A 171 18.73 -5.19 -6.52
CA ALA A 171 20.12 -5.54 -6.83
C ALA A 171 20.53 -6.97 -6.40
N PRO A 172 20.13 -7.47 -5.21
CA PRO A 172 20.41 -8.86 -4.81
C PRO A 172 19.78 -9.91 -5.73
N VAL A 173 18.60 -9.64 -6.31
CA VAL A 173 17.89 -10.59 -7.17
C VAL A 173 18.36 -10.48 -8.62
N ARG A 174 18.47 -9.27 -9.16
CA ARG A 174 18.83 -9.00 -10.57
C ARG A 174 20.20 -9.57 -10.95
N ARG A 175 21.16 -9.59 -10.02
CA ARG A 175 22.54 -10.07 -10.29
C ARG A 175 22.66 -11.58 -10.51
N LEU A 176 21.67 -12.38 -10.12
CA LEU A 176 21.75 -13.85 -10.17
C LEU A 176 21.71 -14.45 -11.59
N GLU A 177 21.52 -13.64 -12.64
CA GLU A 177 21.37 -14.06 -14.05
C GLU A 177 20.21 -15.04 -14.25
N TRP A 178 19.15 -14.58 -14.91
CA TRP A 178 17.93 -15.38 -15.10
C TRP A 178 17.80 -15.87 -16.54
N GLN A 179 17.07 -16.97 -16.73
CA GLN A 179 16.70 -17.45 -18.06
C GLN A 179 15.96 -16.37 -18.85
N LYS A 180 16.12 -16.41 -20.19
CA LYS A 180 15.51 -15.41 -21.09
C LYS A 180 14.00 -15.27 -20.90
N THR A 181 13.29 -16.37 -20.64
CA THR A 181 11.85 -16.37 -20.36
C THR A 181 11.48 -15.53 -19.13
N ILE A 182 12.30 -15.56 -18.07
CA ILE A 182 12.11 -14.74 -16.88
C ILE A 182 12.39 -13.27 -17.21
N THR A 183 13.52 -12.99 -17.87
CA THR A 183 13.90 -11.60 -18.16
C THR A 183 12.92 -10.93 -19.12
N ASP A 184 12.46 -11.64 -20.15
CA ASP A 184 11.49 -11.10 -21.11
C ASP A 184 10.10 -10.96 -20.47
N GLY A 185 9.70 -11.90 -19.60
CA GLY A 185 8.47 -11.77 -18.82
C GLY A 185 8.49 -10.53 -17.90
N LEU A 186 9.60 -10.27 -17.21
CA LEU A 186 9.73 -9.09 -16.34
C LEU A 186 9.70 -7.76 -17.11
N LYS A 187 10.32 -7.68 -18.30
CA LYS A 187 10.31 -6.46 -19.13
C LYS A 187 8.89 -5.97 -19.43
N GLU A 188 7.97 -6.88 -19.74
CA GLU A 188 6.56 -6.56 -19.99
C GLU A 188 5.93 -5.87 -18.76
N TYR A 189 6.21 -6.37 -17.57
CA TYR A 189 5.68 -5.81 -16.32
C TYR A 189 6.38 -4.50 -15.91
N CYS A 190 7.68 -4.37 -16.18
CA CYS A 190 8.43 -3.12 -15.96
C CYS A 190 7.91 -1.97 -16.82
N ALA A 191 7.43 -2.25 -18.04
CA ALA A 191 6.93 -1.21 -18.95
C ALA A 191 5.74 -0.41 -18.38
N LEU A 192 4.96 -0.99 -17.46
CA LEU A 192 3.85 -0.28 -16.80
C LEU A 192 4.35 0.88 -15.92
N ILE A 193 5.48 0.69 -15.23
CA ILE A 193 6.04 1.64 -14.27
C ILE A 193 7.27 2.37 -14.80
N ASP A 194 7.45 2.34 -16.11
CA ASP A 194 8.53 3.05 -16.77
C ASP A 194 8.43 4.55 -16.43
N SER A 195 9.57 5.14 -16.02
CA SER A 195 9.60 6.52 -15.54
C SER A 195 9.47 7.55 -16.67
N SER A 196 9.47 7.13 -17.94
CA SER A 196 9.30 8.02 -19.08
C SER A 196 8.01 8.83 -18.98
N SER A 197 8.12 10.12 -19.29
CA SER A 197 6.98 11.07 -19.22
C SER A 197 6.28 11.05 -17.84
N SER A 198 7.04 10.93 -16.74
CA SER A 198 6.51 10.88 -15.37
C SER A 198 5.52 9.73 -15.15
N PHE A 199 5.94 8.50 -15.45
CA PHE A 199 5.11 7.30 -15.23
C PHE A 199 3.79 7.29 -16.03
N ARG A 200 3.82 7.80 -17.28
CA ARG A 200 2.61 7.97 -18.10
C ARG A 200 1.81 6.68 -18.29
N ALA A 201 2.48 5.55 -18.52
CA ALA A 201 1.81 4.26 -18.71
C ALA A 201 1.01 3.85 -17.46
N TYR A 202 1.62 3.97 -16.28
CA TYR A 202 0.96 3.72 -15.00
C TYR A 202 -0.21 4.70 -14.76
N ARG A 203 -0.01 6.00 -15.01
CA ARG A 203 -1.06 7.01 -14.82
C ARG A 203 -2.29 6.74 -15.68
N ASN A 204 -2.08 6.39 -16.96
CA ASN A 204 -3.17 6.00 -17.86
C ASN A 204 -3.91 4.76 -17.35
N ALA A 205 -3.16 3.72 -16.98
CA ALA A 205 -3.73 2.49 -16.42
C ALA A 205 -4.54 2.75 -15.15
N LEU A 206 -4.08 3.65 -14.28
CA LEU A 206 -4.77 4.01 -13.06
C LEU A 206 -6.07 4.77 -13.37
N ALA A 207 -6.05 5.73 -14.31
CA ALA A 207 -7.22 6.50 -14.70
C ALA A 207 -8.33 5.60 -15.32
N GLU A 208 -7.93 4.64 -16.15
CA GLU A 208 -8.83 3.67 -16.80
C GLU A 208 -9.38 2.60 -15.83
N SER A 209 -8.73 2.41 -14.68
CA SER A 209 -9.14 1.38 -13.71
C SER A 209 -10.48 1.73 -13.07
N SER A 210 -11.40 0.76 -13.04
CA SER A 210 -12.63 0.84 -12.25
C SER A 210 -12.40 0.33 -10.83
N PRO A 211 -13.05 0.90 -9.80
CA PRO A 211 -13.05 0.32 -8.46
C PRO A 211 -13.57 -1.14 -8.45
N PRO A 212 -13.09 -2.00 -7.53
CA PRO A 212 -12.04 -1.74 -6.55
C PRO A 212 -10.64 -1.67 -7.18
N CYS A 213 -9.78 -0.83 -6.62
CA CYS A 213 -8.40 -0.61 -7.09
C CYS A 213 -7.55 -0.11 -5.92
N ILE A 214 -6.27 -0.49 -5.86
CA ILE A 214 -5.32 0.00 -4.86
C ILE A 214 -4.18 0.69 -5.62
N PRO A 215 -4.11 2.03 -5.59
CA PRO A 215 -3.03 2.76 -6.26
C PRO A 215 -1.69 2.53 -5.56
N TYR A 216 -0.60 2.70 -6.29
CA TYR A 216 0.70 2.93 -5.68
C TYR A 216 0.74 4.32 -5.05
N ILE A 217 0.77 4.36 -3.71
CA ILE A 217 0.70 5.60 -2.94
C ILE A 217 1.96 6.46 -3.11
N GLY A 218 3.12 5.86 -3.38
CA GLY A 218 4.39 6.59 -3.53
C GLY A 218 4.34 7.65 -4.63
N LEU A 219 3.67 7.37 -5.76
CA LEU A 219 3.53 8.36 -6.83
C LEU A 219 2.56 9.49 -6.45
N ILE A 220 1.49 9.17 -5.71
CA ILE A 220 0.54 10.17 -5.19
C ILE A 220 1.28 11.12 -4.22
N LEU A 221 2.09 10.56 -3.31
CA LEU A 221 2.90 11.34 -2.37
C LEU A 221 3.93 12.20 -3.10
N GLN A 222 4.60 11.65 -4.12
CA GLN A 222 5.55 12.40 -4.94
C GLN A 222 4.89 13.62 -5.61
N ASP A 223 3.71 13.44 -6.21
CA ASP A 223 2.98 14.53 -6.87
C ASP A 223 2.53 15.60 -5.87
N LEU A 224 2.02 15.19 -4.71
CA LEU A 224 1.60 16.13 -3.66
C LEU A 224 2.78 16.91 -3.09
N THR A 225 3.93 16.25 -2.86
CA THR A 225 5.16 16.91 -2.42
C THR A 225 5.63 17.93 -3.46
N PHE A 226 5.57 17.59 -4.76
CA PHE A 226 5.91 18.54 -5.83
C PHE A 226 5.00 19.77 -5.84
N VAL A 227 3.68 19.57 -5.73
CA VAL A 227 2.73 20.69 -5.62
C VAL A 227 2.97 21.51 -4.36
N ASN A 228 3.28 20.85 -3.23
CA ASN A 228 3.51 21.51 -1.97
C ASN A 228 4.75 22.42 -1.99
N ILE A 229 5.87 21.91 -2.52
CA ILE A 229 7.13 22.65 -2.63
C ILE A 229 7.04 23.75 -3.70
N GLY A 230 6.38 23.46 -4.82
CA GLY A 230 6.31 24.37 -5.97
C GLY A 230 5.33 25.54 -5.80
N ASN A 231 4.44 25.51 -4.79
CA ASN A 231 3.40 26.52 -4.63
C ASN A 231 3.29 26.97 -3.16
N SER A 232 3.34 28.29 -2.92
CA SER A 232 3.05 28.89 -1.62
C SER A 232 1.59 28.68 -1.21
N ASP A 233 1.33 28.54 0.10
CA ASP A 233 -0.03 28.41 0.63
C ASP A 233 -0.84 29.71 0.50
N LEU A 234 -0.15 30.85 0.49
CA LEU A 234 -0.73 32.18 0.33
C LEU A 234 -0.21 32.84 -0.95
N LEU A 235 -1.04 33.69 -1.53
CA LEU A 235 -0.69 34.62 -2.60
C LEU A 235 0.06 35.85 -2.02
N PRO A 236 0.71 36.69 -2.85
CA PRO A 236 1.46 37.86 -2.37
C PRO A 236 0.64 38.88 -1.57
N ASP A 237 -0.67 38.90 -1.75
CA ASP A 237 -1.63 39.74 -1.01
C ASP A 237 -2.08 39.11 0.33
N GLY A 238 -1.59 37.91 0.66
CA GLY A 238 -1.95 37.17 1.86
C GLY A 238 -3.21 36.31 1.73
N GLU A 239 -3.87 36.29 0.55
CA GLU A 239 -5.03 35.43 0.33
C GLU A 239 -4.63 33.95 0.14
N VAL A 240 -5.57 33.03 0.41
CA VAL A 240 -5.33 31.60 0.23
C VAL A 240 -5.11 31.26 -1.24
N ASN A 241 -4.03 30.56 -1.56
CA ASN A 241 -3.76 30.08 -2.91
C ASN A 241 -4.67 28.88 -3.25
N PHE A 242 -5.87 29.16 -3.75
CA PHE A 242 -6.82 28.13 -4.17
C PHE A 242 -6.32 27.28 -5.35
N SER A 243 -5.42 27.81 -6.19
CA SER A 243 -4.81 27.02 -7.27
C SER A 243 -4.00 25.84 -6.71
N LYS A 244 -3.22 26.06 -5.66
CA LYS A 244 -2.51 24.99 -4.93
C LYS A 244 -3.49 23.94 -4.41
N ARG A 245 -4.57 24.39 -3.74
CA ARG A 245 -5.59 23.50 -3.17
C ARG A 245 -6.31 22.68 -4.24
N TRP A 246 -6.58 23.29 -5.39
CA TRP A 246 -7.21 22.61 -6.52
C TRP A 246 -6.31 21.51 -7.11
N GLN A 247 -5.02 21.79 -7.28
CA GLN A 247 -4.05 20.78 -7.74
C GLN A 247 -3.95 19.60 -6.76
N GLN A 248 -3.86 19.88 -5.45
CA GLN A 248 -3.87 18.84 -4.41
C GLN A 248 -5.17 18.00 -4.46
N TYR A 249 -6.32 18.65 -4.62
CA TYR A 249 -7.61 17.97 -4.76
C TYR A 249 -7.64 17.02 -5.97
N HIS A 250 -7.18 17.47 -7.14
CA HIS A 250 -7.15 16.64 -8.35
C HIS A 250 -6.26 15.40 -8.21
N ILE A 251 -5.12 15.51 -7.53
CA ILE A 251 -4.26 14.35 -7.26
C ILE A 251 -4.98 13.32 -6.38
N LEU A 252 -5.75 13.80 -5.39
CA LEU A 252 -6.45 12.95 -4.41
C LEU A 252 -7.78 12.38 -4.91
N ASP A 253 -8.33 12.87 -6.02
CA ASP A 253 -9.66 12.48 -6.50
C ASP A 253 -9.75 10.97 -6.80
N ASN A 254 -8.73 10.41 -7.46
CA ASN A 254 -8.63 8.98 -7.71
C ASN A 254 -8.56 8.16 -6.40
N MET A 255 -7.81 8.64 -5.40
CA MET A 255 -7.74 7.97 -4.10
C MET A 255 -9.11 7.92 -3.42
N LYS A 256 -9.88 9.03 -3.46
CA LYS A 256 -11.24 9.09 -2.94
C LYS A 256 -12.19 8.15 -3.68
N ARG A 257 -12.07 8.06 -5.01
CA ARG A 257 -12.86 7.14 -5.85
C ARG A 257 -12.64 5.68 -5.46
N PHE A 258 -11.39 5.28 -5.28
CA PHE A 258 -11.04 3.87 -5.03
C PHE A 258 -11.35 3.38 -3.62
N ARG A 259 -11.37 4.25 -2.62
CA ARG A 259 -11.76 3.91 -1.23
C ARG A 259 -13.25 3.62 -1.03
N LYS A 260 -14.09 3.79 -2.06
CA LYS A 260 -15.55 3.55 -1.99
C LYS A 260 -15.95 2.11 -2.30
N SER A 261 -15.01 1.23 -2.61
CA SER A 261 -15.32 -0.13 -3.07
C SER A 261 -14.42 -1.16 -2.40
N ASN A 262 -15.01 -2.28 -2.01
CA ASN A 262 -14.33 -3.36 -1.32
C ASN A 262 -14.06 -4.54 -2.26
N TYR A 263 -12.97 -5.25 -2.01
CA TYR A 263 -12.74 -6.57 -2.57
C TYR A 263 -13.56 -7.61 -1.80
N THR A 264 -14.16 -8.57 -2.51
CA THR A 264 -15.09 -9.56 -1.92
C THR A 264 -14.52 -10.98 -1.91
N PHE A 265 -13.20 -11.13 -1.87
CA PHE A 265 -12.54 -12.44 -1.85
C PHE A 265 -12.74 -13.13 -0.49
N LYS A 266 -12.83 -14.45 -0.49
CA LYS A 266 -12.86 -15.24 0.74
C LYS A 266 -11.46 -15.26 1.37
N LYS A 267 -11.37 -14.99 2.68
CA LYS A 267 -10.13 -15.16 3.44
C LYS A 267 -9.69 -16.63 3.45
N LYS A 268 -8.40 -16.85 3.27
CA LYS A 268 -7.77 -18.18 3.28
C LYS A 268 -6.70 -18.22 4.37
N GLU A 269 -7.08 -18.67 5.56
CA GLU A 269 -6.22 -18.66 6.75
C GLU A 269 -4.85 -19.30 6.51
N ARG A 270 -4.79 -20.44 5.82
CA ARG A 270 -3.50 -21.11 5.50
C ARG A 270 -2.52 -20.22 4.71
N ILE A 271 -3.00 -19.30 3.89
CA ILE A 271 -2.16 -18.36 3.13
C ILE A 271 -1.80 -17.17 4.01
N ILE A 272 -2.73 -16.69 4.83
CA ILE A 272 -2.50 -15.59 5.77
C ILE A 272 -1.43 -15.99 6.80
N GLU A 273 -1.54 -17.19 7.37
CA GLU A 273 -0.53 -17.80 8.25
C GLU A 273 0.80 -17.97 7.53
N PHE A 274 0.81 -18.38 6.26
CA PHE A 274 2.03 -18.50 5.47
C PHE A 274 2.73 -17.15 5.24
N PHE A 275 1.99 -16.05 5.11
CA PHE A 275 2.59 -14.72 5.05
C PHE A 275 3.25 -14.33 6.37
N ASN A 276 2.68 -14.74 7.51
CA ASN A 276 3.22 -14.48 8.84
C ASN A 276 3.55 -12.99 9.07
N ASP A 277 2.66 -12.09 8.64
CA ASP A 277 2.86 -10.63 8.58
C ASP A 277 4.18 -10.17 7.94
N PHE A 278 4.76 -11.03 7.09
CA PHE A 278 6.05 -10.84 6.44
C PHE A 278 7.24 -10.66 7.42
N GLU A 279 7.09 -11.10 8.68
CA GLU A 279 8.09 -10.99 9.74
C GLU A 279 9.34 -11.84 9.51
N ASP A 280 9.25 -12.86 8.65
CA ASP A 280 10.38 -13.70 8.26
C ASP A 280 11.26 -13.07 7.16
N SER A 281 11.01 -11.80 6.81
CA SER A 281 11.82 -11.05 5.84
C SER A 281 13.18 -10.65 6.42
N LYS A 282 14.21 -10.69 5.56
CA LYS A 282 15.58 -10.30 5.88
C LYS A 282 15.84 -8.86 5.40
N ASN A 283 16.70 -8.14 6.12
CA ASN A 283 17.09 -6.78 5.75
C ASN A 283 18.01 -6.74 4.50
N GLU A 284 18.22 -5.54 3.95
CA GLU A 284 18.95 -5.35 2.69
C GLU A 284 20.38 -5.90 2.74
N ASP A 285 21.12 -5.66 3.84
CA ASP A 285 22.50 -6.11 3.98
C ASP A 285 22.60 -7.64 3.96
N VAL A 286 21.72 -8.31 4.70
CA VAL A 286 21.68 -9.78 4.73
C VAL A 286 21.31 -10.34 3.35
N LEU A 287 20.32 -9.76 2.67
CA LEU A 287 19.92 -10.18 1.32
C LEU A 287 21.07 -9.99 0.33
N TRP A 288 21.82 -8.89 0.44
CA TRP A 288 23.00 -8.65 -0.38
C TRP A 288 24.09 -9.70 -0.15
N GLU A 289 24.41 -10.02 1.10
CA GLU A 289 25.38 -11.06 1.44
C GLU A 289 24.94 -12.44 0.92
N MET A 290 23.68 -12.82 1.11
CA MET A 290 23.14 -14.07 0.57
C MET A 290 23.29 -14.14 -0.95
N SER A 291 22.97 -13.06 -1.65
CA SER A 291 23.15 -13.01 -3.10
C SER A 291 24.62 -13.20 -3.50
N LYS A 292 25.57 -12.55 -2.82
CA LYS A 292 27.01 -12.72 -3.06
C LYS A 292 27.49 -14.15 -2.81
N GLN A 293 26.93 -14.83 -1.80
CA GLN A 293 27.24 -16.25 -1.55
C GLN A 293 26.72 -17.15 -2.68
N ILE A 294 25.51 -16.92 -3.18
CA ILE A 294 24.94 -17.66 -4.31
C ILE A 294 25.76 -17.46 -5.58
N LYS A 295 26.22 -16.22 -5.82
CA LYS A 295 27.03 -15.86 -6.97
C LYS A 295 28.16 -14.93 -6.54
N PRO A 296 29.39 -15.42 -6.33
CA PRO A 296 30.52 -14.57 -5.96
C PRO A 296 30.89 -13.56 -7.06
N SER A 297 31.34 -12.37 -6.68
CA SER A 297 31.84 -11.37 -7.63
C SER A 297 33.10 -11.90 -8.32
N GLY A 298 33.08 -11.97 -9.66
CA GLY A 298 34.23 -12.44 -10.46
C GLY A 298 34.18 -13.91 -10.90
N ALA A 299 33.11 -14.66 -10.60
CA ALA A 299 32.91 -15.99 -11.18
C ALA A 299 32.69 -15.89 -12.70
N LYS A 300 33.75 -16.13 -13.49
CA LYS A 300 33.64 -16.33 -14.94
C LYS A 300 32.76 -17.55 -15.20
N ARG A 301 31.88 -17.47 -16.19
CA ARG A 301 31.10 -18.62 -16.69
C ARG A 301 32.06 -19.77 -16.97
N LEU A 302 31.91 -20.88 -16.26
CA LEU A 302 32.39 -22.16 -16.74
C LEU A 302 31.41 -22.56 -17.86
N ASN A 303 31.93 -22.55 -19.09
CA ASN A 303 31.22 -22.86 -20.32
C ASN A 303 30.58 -24.24 -20.28
#